data_AF-A0A2S8FSR4-F1
#
_entry.id   AF-A0A2S8FSR4-F1
#
_cell.length_a   1.000
_cell.length_b   1.000
_cell.length_c   1.000
_cell.angle_alpha   90.00
_cell.angle_beta   90.00
_cell.angle_gamma   90.00
#
_symmetry.space_group_name_H-M   'P 1'
#
loop_
_entity.id
_entity.type
_entity.pdbx_description
1 polymer ?
#
loop_
_entity_poly.entity_id
_entity_poly.type
_entity_poly.pdbx_seq_one_letter_code
_entity_poly.pdbx_strand_id
1 'polypeptide(L)'
;MSSSELPPDDDDFGDDLDEGLSLEKLSAAFAAAMGGDEPYAVSEEEETSEPSEEEESSEEAVARALATQEEPDDCELSPRTILEAMLFVGSPDNSPLSADKAAARMRGVAIDEIADLVEELNQAYREEGCPYEIVSSGGGFRMTLRDEFTRLREKFYGKVREAKLSQPAVDVLALVAYNQNVTREEVDKMRGKPSGPLLNQLVRRELLQLQRTGKGKEKEKTYSTTDRFLEMFRLSSLEDLPQPQGLDLED
;
A
#
# COMPACT_ATOMS: atom_id res chain seq x y z
N MET A 1 69.69 -10.83 -51.75
CA MET A 1 69.71 -9.55 -51.03
C MET A 1 68.28 -9.14 -50.74
N SER A 2 68.09 -8.54 -49.57
CA SER A 2 66.86 -7.99 -48.99
C SER A 2 65.90 -8.95 -48.31
N SER A 3 66.15 -9.05 -47.01
CA SER A 3 65.27 -9.23 -45.87
C SER A 3 63.86 -8.65 -46.00
N SER A 4 62.91 -9.30 -45.33
CA SER A 4 61.89 -8.61 -44.52
C SER A 4 61.40 -9.55 -43.41
N GLU A 5 61.74 -9.18 -42.18
CA GLU A 5 61.25 -9.71 -40.91
C GLU A 5 59.72 -9.73 -40.80
N LEU A 6 59.19 -10.79 -40.18
CA LEU A 6 57.94 -10.77 -39.41
C LEU A 6 58.15 -11.59 -38.12
N PRO A 7 57.87 -11.01 -36.93
CA PRO A 7 58.13 -11.62 -35.61
C PRO A 7 56.99 -12.55 -35.13
N PRO A 8 57.21 -13.28 -34.01
CA PRO A 8 56.38 -14.41 -33.57
C PRO A 8 55.20 -14.01 -32.68
N ASP A 9 54.33 -15.02 -32.46
CA ASP A 9 53.16 -15.06 -31.59
C ASP A 9 53.46 -14.64 -30.15
N ASP A 10 52.67 -13.70 -29.63
CA ASP A 10 52.46 -13.47 -28.20
C ASP A 10 50.95 -13.58 -27.92
N ASP A 11 50.55 -14.70 -27.31
CA ASP A 11 49.30 -14.82 -26.56
C ASP A 11 49.43 -13.94 -25.30
N ASP A 12 49.08 -12.66 -25.42
CA ASP A 12 48.89 -11.76 -24.28
C ASP A 12 47.41 -11.74 -23.92
N PHE A 13 47.03 -12.57 -22.93
CA PHE A 13 45.79 -12.38 -22.19
C PHE A 13 45.94 -11.14 -21.30
N GLY A 14 45.76 -9.97 -21.91
CA GLY A 14 45.59 -8.70 -21.23
C GLY A 14 44.22 -8.61 -20.57
N ASP A 15 44.22 -8.69 -19.25
CA ASP A 15 43.08 -8.53 -18.35
C ASP A 15 42.68 -7.04 -18.28
N ASP A 16 42.05 -6.51 -19.34
CA ASP A 16 41.52 -5.13 -19.34
C ASP A 16 40.06 -5.12 -18.85
N LEU A 17 39.91 -5.28 -17.53
CA LEU A 17 38.67 -4.97 -16.81
C LEU A 17 38.99 -4.10 -15.58
N ASP A 18 38.27 -2.97 -15.48
CA ASP A 18 38.13 -2.07 -14.33
C ASP A 18 39.29 -1.11 -13.97
N GLU A 19 39.54 -0.10 -14.80
CA GLU A 19 39.90 1.23 -14.27
C GLU A 19 38.62 2.00 -13.87
N GLY A 20 37.89 1.44 -12.90
CA GLY A 20 36.79 2.12 -12.25
C GLY A 20 37.30 3.31 -11.44
N LEU A 21 36.75 4.49 -11.70
CA LEU A 21 36.96 5.68 -10.86
C LEU A 21 36.69 5.31 -9.39
N SER A 22 37.69 5.43 -8.53
CA SER A 22 37.54 5.07 -7.11
C SER A 22 36.42 5.89 -6.47
N LEU A 23 35.64 5.25 -5.61
CA LEU A 23 34.53 5.86 -4.87
C LEU A 23 34.95 7.16 -4.16
N GLU A 24 36.18 7.20 -3.65
CA GLU A 24 36.80 8.35 -3.00
C GLU A 24 36.99 9.57 -3.92
N LYS A 25 37.32 9.34 -5.20
CA LYS A 25 37.45 10.44 -6.17
C LYS A 25 36.09 11.03 -6.53
N LEU A 26 35.06 10.20 -6.59
CA LEU A 26 33.69 10.64 -6.85
C LEU A 26 33.09 11.38 -5.66
N SER A 27 33.34 10.93 -4.42
CA SER A 27 32.88 11.63 -3.21
C SER A 27 33.57 12.98 -3.06
N ALA A 28 34.88 13.06 -3.30
CA ALA A 28 35.62 14.32 -3.25
C ALA A 28 35.15 15.33 -4.31
N ALA A 29 34.89 14.87 -5.54
CA ALA A 29 34.34 15.72 -6.60
C ALA A 29 32.94 16.24 -6.26
N PHE A 30 32.11 15.40 -5.62
CA PHE A 30 30.76 15.77 -5.19
C PHE A 30 30.77 16.76 -4.02
N ALA A 31 31.64 16.55 -3.02
CA ALA A 31 31.81 17.45 -1.88
C ALA A 31 32.28 18.85 -2.30
N ALA A 32 33.20 18.92 -3.29
CA ALA A 32 33.66 20.17 -3.86
C ALA A 32 32.54 20.94 -4.60
N ALA A 33 31.60 20.23 -5.23
CA ALA A 33 30.47 20.84 -5.93
C ALA A 33 29.38 21.35 -4.98
N MET A 34 29.27 20.78 -3.77
CA MET A 34 28.22 21.10 -2.79
C MET A 34 28.66 22.07 -1.68
N GLY A 35 29.86 22.64 -1.77
CA GLY A 35 30.28 23.71 -0.86
C GLY A 35 30.87 23.25 0.48
N GLY A 36 31.34 21.99 0.57
CA GLY A 36 32.19 21.53 1.67
C GLY A 36 31.47 20.98 2.91
N ASP A 37 30.14 20.90 2.94
CA ASP A 37 29.42 20.19 4.01
C ASP A 37 29.28 18.71 3.66
N GLU A 38 30.04 17.87 4.36
CA GLU A 38 29.89 16.41 4.39
C GLU A 38 28.57 16.06 5.12
N PRO A 39 27.54 15.50 4.46
CA PRO A 39 26.22 15.31 5.07
C PRO A 39 26.15 14.20 6.13
N TYR A 40 27.28 13.57 6.49
CA TYR A 40 27.33 12.42 7.42
C TYR A 40 28.46 12.49 8.45
N ALA A 41 29.04 13.66 8.75
CA ALA A 41 29.98 13.77 9.85
C ALA A 41 29.26 13.62 11.21
N VAL A 42 29.41 12.46 11.84
CA VAL A 42 29.01 12.23 13.22
C VAL A 42 30.07 12.88 14.12
N SER A 43 29.70 13.87 14.93
CA SER A 43 30.61 14.59 15.83
C SER A 43 30.63 13.97 17.22
N GLU A 44 31.79 13.47 17.65
CA GLU A 44 32.12 13.16 19.04
C GLU A 44 32.88 14.35 19.68
N GLU A 45 32.42 14.76 20.88
CA GLU A 45 33.14 15.44 21.99
C GLU A 45 33.61 16.91 21.76
N GLU A 46 33.65 17.87 22.71
CA GLU A 46 33.49 17.91 24.17
C GLU A 46 33.29 19.39 24.66
N GLU A 47 32.91 19.52 25.94
CA GLU A 47 32.78 20.67 26.87
C GLU A 47 33.65 21.95 26.63
N THR A 48 33.22 23.17 26.95
CA THR A 48 33.16 23.74 28.32
C THR A 48 32.62 25.18 28.30
N SER A 49 31.71 25.53 29.22
CA SER A 49 31.69 26.80 30.01
C SER A 49 30.40 26.91 30.85
N GLU A 50 30.54 26.74 32.17
CA GLU A 50 29.54 26.97 33.23
C GLU A 50 29.33 28.48 33.54
N PRO A 51 28.48 28.88 34.51
CA PRO A 51 27.08 28.53 34.74
C PRO A 51 26.20 29.79 34.98
N SER A 52 24.88 29.69 34.84
CA SER A 52 23.96 30.56 35.58
C SER A 52 22.76 29.76 36.05
N GLU A 53 22.64 29.72 37.37
CA GLU A 53 21.64 29.03 38.17
C GLU A 53 20.21 29.50 37.83
N GLU A 54 19.31 28.55 37.60
CA GLU A 54 17.88 28.51 37.98
C GLU A 54 17.18 27.41 37.14
N GLU A 55 17.49 26.14 37.40
CA GLU A 55 16.63 25.02 37.02
C GLU A 55 16.18 24.27 38.28
N GLU A 56 14.99 24.61 38.75
CA GLU A 56 14.22 23.71 39.58
C GLU A 56 13.84 22.47 38.74
N SER A 57 14.51 21.36 39.03
CA SER A 57 13.88 20.05 39.19
C SER A 57 13.13 19.50 37.96
N SER A 58 13.83 19.40 36.82
CA SER A 58 13.43 18.48 35.75
C SER A 58 13.60 17.01 36.16
N GLU A 59 14.59 16.70 37.03
CA GLU A 59 14.85 15.33 37.49
C GLU A 59 13.79 14.79 38.47
N GLU A 60 13.21 15.63 39.33
CA GLU A 60 12.12 15.20 40.22
C GLU A 60 10.81 15.01 39.43
N ALA A 61 10.64 15.69 38.29
CA ALA A 61 9.48 15.51 37.40
C ALA A 61 9.54 14.18 36.62
N VAL A 62 10.71 13.78 36.12
CA VAL A 62 10.88 12.43 35.51
C VAL A 62 10.87 11.32 36.56
N ALA A 63 11.48 11.53 37.74
CA ALA A 63 11.41 10.55 38.83
C ALA A 63 9.99 10.38 39.40
N ARG A 64 9.19 11.46 39.44
CA ARG A 64 7.78 11.42 39.87
C ARG A 64 6.84 10.89 38.80
N ALA A 65 7.16 11.05 37.52
CA ALA A 65 6.43 10.41 36.42
C ALA A 65 6.64 8.88 36.38
N LEU A 66 7.79 8.39 36.87
CA LEU A 66 8.08 6.96 37.05
C LEU A 66 7.64 6.39 38.40
N ALA A 67 7.07 7.21 39.29
CA ALA A 67 6.68 6.82 40.63
C ALA A 67 5.22 7.16 40.92
N THR A 68 4.30 6.73 40.05
CA THR A 68 2.92 6.31 40.38
C THR A 68 2.35 5.69 39.12
N GLN A 69 2.37 4.36 39.00
CA GLN A 69 1.16 3.51 39.07
C GLN A 69 1.65 2.09 39.34
N GLU A 70 1.06 1.47 40.34
CA GLU A 70 1.20 0.05 40.63
C GLU A 70 0.84 -0.72 39.34
N GLU A 71 1.72 -1.61 38.91
CA GLU A 71 1.42 -2.58 37.85
C GLU A 71 0.34 -3.55 38.39
N PRO A 72 -0.85 -3.65 37.80
CA PRO A 72 -1.45 -4.94 37.57
C PRO A 72 -1.02 -5.39 36.17
N ASP A 73 0.15 -6.00 36.05
CA ASP A 73 0.50 -6.80 34.86
C ASP A 73 -0.27 -8.14 34.90
N ASP A 74 -1.59 -8.04 35.03
CA ASP A 74 -2.53 -9.12 34.80
C ASP A 74 -3.31 -8.71 33.55
N CYS A 75 -2.74 -8.96 32.37
CA CYS A 75 -3.54 -9.11 31.16
C CYS A 75 -4.43 -10.36 31.35
N GLU A 76 -5.49 -10.25 32.15
CA GLU A 76 -6.45 -11.34 32.33
C GLU A 76 -7.00 -11.68 30.95
N LEU A 77 -6.74 -12.91 30.50
CA LEU A 77 -7.20 -13.41 29.20
C LEU A 77 -8.73 -13.51 29.21
N SER A 78 -9.38 -12.39 28.93
CA SER A 78 -10.83 -12.27 28.82
C SER A 78 -11.27 -12.51 27.37
N PRO A 79 -12.52 -12.95 27.14
CA PRO A 79 -13.09 -13.01 25.79
C PRO A 79 -12.93 -11.70 25.02
N ARG A 80 -13.07 -10.57 25.72
CA ARG A 80 -12.91 -9.22 25.18
C ARG A 80 -11.49 -8.98 24.65
N THR A 81 -10.46 -9.25 25.45
CA THR A 81 -9.05 -9.07 25.07
C THR A 81 -8.64 -9.99 23.92
N ILE A 82 -9.18 -11.22 23.90
CA ILE A 82 -8.94 -12.16 22.79
C ILE A 82 -9.57 -11.64 21.50
N LEU A 83 -10.82 -11.16 21.56
CA LEU A 83 -11.51 -10.63 20.38
C LEU A 83 -10.82 -9.38 19.83
N GLU A 84 -10.41 -8.46 20.70
CA GLU A 84 -9.60 -7.29 20.35
C GLU A 84 -8.30 -7.70 19.66
N ALA A 85 -7.54 -8.64 20.22
CA ALA A 85 -6.30 -9.12 19.62
C ALA A 85 -6.54 -9.76 18.24
N MET A 86 -7.63 -10.52 18.07
CA MET A 86 -8.01 -11.09 16.77
C MET A 86 -8.35 -10.01 15.74
N LEU A 87 -9.07 -8.97 16.14
CA LEU A 87 -9.42 -7.84 15.27
C LEU A 87 -8.22 -6.96 14.93
N PHE A 88 -7.26 -6.83 15.85
CA PHE A 88 -6.02 -6.09 15.65
C PHE A 88 -5.08 -6.79 14.66
N VAL A 89 -4.88 -8.10 14.81
CA VAL A 89 -4.07 -8.91 13.86
C VAL A 89 -4.72 -8.94 12.48
N GLY A 90 -6.06 -9.03 12.45
CA GLY A 90 -6.84 -9.09 11.21
C GLY A 90 -6.55 -10.35 10.40
N SER A 91 -7.01 -10.34 9.15
CA SER A 91 -6.78 -11.43 8.19
C SER A 91 -5.67 -11.05 7.20
N PRO A 92 -4.89 -12.01 6.66
CA PRO A 92 -3.82 -11.72 5.69
C PRO A 92 -4.30 -11.02 4.41
N ASP A 93 -5.54 -11.27 4.01
CA ASP A 93 -6.25 -10.66 2.88
C ASP A 93 -7.00 -9.37 3.27
N ASN A 94 -6.79 -8.89 4.50
CA ASN A 94 -7.53 -7.79 5.12
C ASN A 94 -9.05 -8.02 5.14
N SER A 95 -9.56 -9.25 5.04
CA SER A 95 -11.00 -9.54 5.10
C SER A 95 -11.57 -9.31 6.51
N PRO A 96 -12.85 -8.88 6.63
CA PRO A 96 -13.51 -8.73 7.92
C PRO A 96 -13.56 -10.05 8.71
N LEU A 97 -13.43 -9.98 10.03
CA LEU A 97 -13.52 -11.12 10.93
C LEU A 97 -15.00 -11.51 11.12
N SER A 98 -15.41 -12.63 10.54
CA SER A 98 -16.76 -13.18 10.77
C SER A 98 -16.95 -13.62 12.22
N ALA A 99 -18.15 -13.42 12.78
CA ALA A 99 -18.53 -13.84 14.12
C ALA A 99 -18.32 -15.35 14.33
N ASP A 100 -18.62 -16.17 13.33
CA ASP A 100 -18.42 -17.63 13.38
C ASP A 100 -16.94 -17.98 13.59
N LYS A 101 -16.04 -17.26 12.89
CA LYS A 101 -14.59 -17.47 13.01
C LYS A 101 -14.08 -17.00 14.36
N ALA A 102 -14.62 -15.91 14.91
CA ALA A 102 -14.26 -15.40 16.23
C ALA A 102 -14.68 -16.39 17.33
N ALA A 103 -15.98 -16.76 17.35
CA ALA A 103 -16.53 -17.71 18.32
C ALA A 103 -15.83 -19.08 18.26
N ALA A 104 -15.47 -19.57 17.07
CA ALA A 104 -14.73 -20.84 16.94
C ALA A 104 -13.33 -20.84 17.58
N ARG A 105 -12.72 -19.66 17.80
CA ARG A 105 -11.39 -19.53 18.44
C ARG A 105 -11.48 -19.19 19.92
N MET A 106 -12.65 -18.82 20.42
CA MET A 106 -12.91 -18.43 21.81
C MET A 106 -13.65 -19.56 22.51
N ARG A 107 -13.19 -19.97 23.71
CA ARG A 107 -13.90 -21.01 24.46
C ARG A 107 -15.04 -20.38 25.25
N GLY A 108 -16.24 -20.96 25.14
CA GLY A 108 -17.40 -20.57 25.95
C GLY A 108 -18.08 -19.29 25.49
N VAL A 109 -17.87 -18.86 24.25
CA VAL A 109 -18.48 -17.68 23.65
C VAL A 109 -19.33 -18.12 22.46
N ALA A 110 -20.60 -17.75 22.47
CA ALA A 110 -21.53 -18.02 21.39
C ALA A 110 -21.45 -16.93 20.30
N ILE A 111 -21.96 -17.22 19.11
CA ILE A 111 -21.85 -16.34 17.93
C ILE A 111 -22.60 -15.02 18.15
N ASP A 112 -23.75 -15.09 18.82
CA ASP A 112 -24.60 -13.98 19.21
C ASP A 112 -23.92 -13.06 20.23
N GLU A 113 -23.11 -13.60 21.13
CA GLU A 113 -22.36 -12.82 22.13
C GLU A 113 -21.23 -11.97 21.53
N ILE A 114 -20.76 -12.28 20.31
CA ILE A 114 -19.70 -11.51 19.65
C ILE A 114 -20.14 -10.06 19.40
N ALA A 115 -21.41 -9.84 19.04
CA ALA A 115 -21.92 -8.50 18.80
C ALA A 115 -21.91 -7.65 20.08
N ASP A 116 -22.32 -8.25 21.20
CA ASP A 116 -22.33 -7.60 22.51
C ASP A 116 -20.91 -7.26 22.98
N LEU A 117 -19.95 -8.19 22.80
CA LEU A 117 -18.54 -7.96 23.11
C LEU A 117 -17.93 -6.82 22.26
N VAL A 118 -18.32 -6.70 20.99
CA VAL A 118 -17.90 -5.60 20.12
C VAL A 118 -18.47 -4.27 20.61
N GLU A 119 -19.73 -4.24 21.04
CA GLU A 119 -20.35 -3.03 21.58
C GLU A 119 -19.68 -2.59 22.89
N GLU A 120 -19.36 -3.54 23.77
CA GLU A 120 -18.61 -3.29 25.00
C GLU A 120 -17.22 -2.71 24.72
N LEU A 121 -16.47 -3.30 23.77
CA LEU A 121 -15.17 -2.77 23.32
C LEU A 121 -15.30 -1.35 22.78
N ASN A 122 -16.28 -1.09 21.92
CA ASN A 122 -16.52 0.23 21.37
C ASN A 122 -16.91 1.26 22.45
N GLN A 123 -17.62 0.85 23.49
CA GLN A 123 -17.93 1.71 24.63
C GLN A 123 -16.65 2.07 25.39
N ALA A 124 -15.81 1.09 25.73
CA ALA A 124 -14.54 1.33 26.40
C ALA A 124 -13.60 2.23 25.58
N TYR A 125 -13.46 1.95 24.27
CA TYR A 125 -12.69 2.82 23.37
C TYR A 125 -13.21 4.26 23.35
N ARG A 126 -14.52 4.47 23.51
CA ARG A 126 -15.11 5.81 23.57
C ARG A 126 -14.80 6.52 24.89
N GLU A 127 -14.84 5.80 26.00
CA GLU A 127 -14.52 6.32 27.33
C GLU A 127 -13.03 6.65 27.48
N GLU A 128 -12.16 5.81 26.92
CA GLU A 128 -10.70 6.00 26.93
C GLU A 128 -10.20 7.00 25.87
N GLY A 129 -11.09 7.47 24.98
CA GLY A 129 -10.73 8.41 23.92
C GLY A 129 -9.84 7.81 22.82
N CYS A 130 -9.89 6.49 22.63
CA CYS A 130 -9.11 5.80 21.60
C CYS A 130 -9.47 6.30 20.19
N PRO A 131 -8.50 6.43 19.27
CA PRO A 131 -8.73 6.94 17.92
C PRO A 131 -9.35 5.91 16.95
N TYR A 132 -9.64 4.71 17.42
CA TYR A 132 -10.18 3.59 16.65
C TYR A 132 -11.54 3.11 17.19
N GLU A 133 -12.23 2.33 16.36
CA GLU A 133 -13.52 1.71 16.63
C GLU A 133 -13.65 0.42 15.82
N ILE A 134 -14.59 -0.46 16.20
CA ILE A 134 -14.90 -1.69 15.49
C ILE A 134 -16.20 -1.49 14.73
N VAL A 135 -16.18 -1.72 13.41
CA VAL A 135 -17.33 -1.57 12.52
C VAL A 135 -17.75 -2.91 11.92
N SER A 136 -19.05 -3.06 11.67
CA SER A 136 -19.58 -4.18 10.90
C SER A 136 -19.43 -3.91 9.40
N SER A 137 -18.75 -4.80 8.68
CA SER A 137 -18.52 -4.69 7.24
C SER A 137 -18.55 -6.07 6.58
N GLY A 138 -19.31 -6.22 5.49
CA GLY A 138 -19.32 -7.44 4.69
C GLY A 138 -19.72 -8.72 5.44
N GLY A 139 -20.56 -8.62 6.49
CA GLY A 139 -20.96 -9.77 7.30
C GLY A 139 -19.95 -10.18 8.39
N GLY A 140 -18.98 -9.32 8.70
CA GLY A 140 -18.04 -9.50 9.82
C GLY A 140 -17.67 -8.17 10.47
N PHE A 141 -16.66 -8.20 11.34
CA PHE A 141 -16.18 -7.07 12.12
C PHE A 141 -14.76 -6.69 11.70
N ARG A 142 -14.43 -5.39 11.76
CA ARG A 142 -13.08 -4.90 11.52
C ARG A 142 -12.81 -3.67 12.38
N MET A 143 -11.58 -3.54 12.88
CA MET A 143 -11.12 -2.33 13.54
C MET A 143 -10.73 -1.26 12.50
N THR A 144 -11.24 -0.05 12.68
CA THR A 144 -11.02 1.11 11.80
C THR A 144 -10.70 2.35 12.62
N LEU A 145 -10.02 3.31 12.01
CA LEU A 145 -9.87 4.64 12.60
C LEU A 145 -11.22 5.36 12.60
N ARG A 146 -11.50 6.10 13.67
CA ARG A 146 -12.67 6.99 13.73
C ARG A 146 -12.58 8.08 12.66
N ASP A 147 -13.72 8.58 12.23
CA ASP A 147 -13.83 9.60 11.19
C ASP A 147 -13.00 10.87 11.49
N GLU A 148 -12.93 11.28 12.77
CA GLU A 148 -12.15 12.43 13.24
C GLU A 148 -10.65 12.31 12.89
N PHE A 149 -10.12 11.08 12.95
CA PHE A 149 -8.71 10.78 12.69
C PHE A 149 -8.45 10.31 11.25
N THR A 150 -9.50 10.20 10.42
CA THR A 150 -9.36 9.77 9.01
C THR A 150 -8.46 10.73 8.20
N ARG A 151 -8.41 12.02 8.57
CA ARG A 151 -7.49 12.99 7.94
C ARG A 151 -6.01 12.67 8.17
N LEU A 152 -5.67 11.99 9.28
CA LEU A 152 -4.29 11.54 9.51
C LEU A 152 -3.93 10.41 8.55
N ARG A 153 -4.85 9.46 8.31
CA ARG A 153 -4.68 8.40 7.30
C ARG A 153 -4.33 9.00 5.93
N GLU A 154 -5.02 10.07 5.52
CA GLU A 154 -4.75 10.76 4.25
C GLU A 154 -3.41 11.50 4.18
N LYS A 155 -2.81 11.84 5.31
CA LYS A 155 -1.46 12.43 5.35
C LYS A 155 -0.38 11.34 5.34
N PHE A 156 -0.61 10.24 6.08
CA PHE A 156 0.34 9.14 6.23
C PHE A 156 0.46 8.28 4.97
N TYR A 157 -0.66 7.90 4.36
CA TYR A 157 -0.65 7.07 3.14
C TYR A 157 -0.52 7.91 1.86
N GLY A 158 -0.26 9.21 2.00
CA GLY A 158 -0.70 10.21 1.03
C GLY A 158 -2.22 10.15 0.88
N LYS A 159 -2.82 11.02 0.07
CA LYS A 159 -4.19 10.75 -0.38
C LYS A 159 -4.14 9.33 -0.92
N VAL A 160 -4.80 8.38 -0.25
CA VAL A 160 -5.38 7.22 -0.91
C VAL A 160 -6.38 7.85 -1.86
N ARG A 161 -5.85 8.36 -2.97
CA ARG A 161 -6.57 8.45 -4.20
C ARG A 161 -6.88 6.98 -4.48
N GLU A 162 -7.97 6.49 -3.87
CA GLU A 162 -9.02 5.92 -4.69
C GLU A 162 -9.23 6.97 -5.79
N ALA A 163 -8.36 6.93 -6.80
CA ALA A 163 -8.30 7.95 -7.80
C ALA A 163 -9.58 7.72 -8.56
N LYS A 164 -10.65 8.42 -8.18
CA LYS A 164 -11.94 8.35 -8.83
C LYS A 164 -11.65 8.33 -10.33
N LEU A 165 -12.10 7.26 -10.98
CA LEU A 165 -11.92 7.14 -12.41
C LEU A 165 -12.56 8.39 -13.01
N SER A 166 -11.80 9.11 -13.84
CA SER A 166 -12.36 10.22 -14.58
C SER A 166 -13.47 9.68 -15.49
N GLN A 167 -14.48 10.49 -15.81
CA GLN A 167 -15.57 10.06 -16.69
C GLN A 167 -15.04 9.39 -17.98
N PRO A 168 -14.01 9.93 -18.68
CA PRO A 168 -13.43 9.26 -19.83
C PRO A 168 -12.84 7.86 -19.55
N ALA A 169 -12.30 7.62 -18.36
CA ALA A 169 -11.76 6.34 -17.96
C ALA A 169 -12.88 5.32 -17.67
N VAL A 170 -13.99 5.78 -17.08
CA VAL A 170 -15.20 4.96 -16.87
C VAL A 170 -15.79 4.57 -18.22
N ASP A 171 -15.89 5.50 -19.18
CA ASP A 171 -16.41 5.20 -20.52
C ASP A 171 -15.59 4.10 -21.22
N VAL A 172 -14.25 4.19 -21.15
CA VAL A 172 -13.36 3.17 -21.72
C VAL A 172 -13.47 1.84 -20.98
N LEU A 173 -13.57 1.87 -19.65
CA LEU A 173 -13.75 0.67 -18.85
C LEU A 173 -15.06 -0.04 -19.19
N ALA A 174 -16.15 0.71 -19.37
CA ALA A 174 -17.44 0.17 -19.79
C ALA A 174 -17.36 -0.46 -21.18
N LEU A 175 -16.74 0.21 -22.16
CA LEU A 175 -16.56 -0.36 -23.51
C LEU A 175 -15.86 -1.72 -23.48
N VAL A 176 -14.81 -1.85 -22.67
CA VAL A 176 -14.07 -3.12 -22.52
C VAL A 176 -14.87 -4.16 -21.74
N ALA A 177 -15.61 -3.75 -20.70
CA ALA A 177 -16.44 -4.66 -19.90
C ALA A 177 -17.56 -5.33 -20.71
N TYR A 178 -18.20 -4.59 -21.64
CA TYR A 178 -19.24 -5.14 -22.52
C TYR A 178 -18.69 -5.91 -23.73
N ASN A 179 -17.47 -5.59 -24.18
CA ASN A 179 -16.86 -6.19 -25.37
C ASN A 179 -15.56 -6.94 -25.00
N GLN A 180 -15.64 -7.87 -24.05
CA GLN A 180 -14.47 -8.62 -23.57
C GLN A 180 -13.52 -9.06 -24.71
N ASN A 181 -12.21 -8.99 -24.46
CA ASN A 181 -11.14 -9.30 -25.43
C ASN A 181 -11.04 -8.35 -26.63
N VAL A 182 -11.26 -7.05 -26.43
CA VAL A 182 -11.11 -6.01 -27.47
C VAL A 182 -9.68 -5.53 -27.64
N THR A 183 -9.35 -5.12 -28.87
CA THR A 183 -8.06 -4.50 -29.21
C THR A 183 -8.10 -3.01 -28.93
N ARG A 184 -6.91 -2.39 -28.82
CA ARG A 184 -6.83 -0.92 -28.68
C ARG A 184 -7.49 -0.20 -29.85
N GLU A 185 -7.32 -0.70 -31.06
CA GLU A 185 -7.85 -0.07 -32.28
C GLU A 185 -9.38 -0.11 -32.30
N GLU A 186 -9.98 -1.21 -31.84
CA GLU A 186 -11.44 -1.35 -31.70
C GLU A 186 -12.00 -0.35 -30.68
N VAL A 187 -11.35 -0.22 -29.52
CA VAL A 187 -11.75 0.75 -28.49
C VAL A 187 -11.65 2.18 -29.01
N ASP A 188 -10.57 2.51 -29.72
CA ASP A 188 -10.36 3.83 -30.32
C ASP A 188 -11.43 4.13 -31.39
N LYS A 189 -11.85 3.12 -32.17
CA LYS A 189 -12.92 3.22 -33.16
C LYS A 189 -14.30 3.40 -32.51
N MET A 190 -14.64 2.64 -31.47
CA MET A 190 -15.92 2.76 -30.75
C MET A 190 -16.06 4.12 -30.07
N ARG A 191 -14.96 4.65 -29.51
CA ARG A 191 -14.96 5.94 -28.81
C ARG A 191 -14.79 7.14 -29.76
N GLY A 192 -14.26 6.94 -30.96
CA GLY A 192 -13.96 7.99 -31.95
C GLY A 192 -12.75 8.87 -31.61
N LYS A 193 -11.92 8.48 -30.63
CA LYS A 193 -10.72 9.22 -30.18
C LYS A 193 -9.74 8.30 -29.45
N PRO A 194 -8.43 8.62 -29.43
CA PRO A 194 -7.41 7.76 -28.84
C PRO A 194 -7.63 7.54 -27.33
N SER A 195 -7.49 6.28 -26.92
CA SER A 195 -7.76 5.77 -25.56
C SER A 195 -6.55 5.08 -24.93
N GLY A 196 -5.41 5.04 -25.62
CA GLY A 196 -4.17 4.39 -25.16
C GLY A 196 -3.73 4.76 -23.73
N PRO A 197 -3.67 6.06 -23.35
CA PRO A 197 -3.32 6.45 -21.98
C PRO A 197 -4.30 5.93 -20.93
N LEU A 198 -5.61 5.91 -21.25
CA LEU A 198 -6.66 5.43 -20.35
C LEU A 198 -6.60 3.91 -20.19
N LEU A 199 -6.39 3.17 -21.28
CA LEU A 199 -6.17 1.72 -21.23
C LEU A 199 -4.96 1.36 -20.37
N ASN A 200 -3.84 2.05 -20.54
CA ASN A 200 -2.65 1.83 -19.72
C ASN A 200 -2.90 2.16 -18.25
N GLN A 201 -3.64 3.24 -17.97
CA GLN A 201 -4.02 3.60 -16.61
C GLN A 201 -4.92 2.53 -15.96
N LEU A 202 -5.89 2.00 -16.69
CA LEU A 202 -6.81 0.96 -16.20
C LEU A 202 -6.07 -0.37 -15.95
N VAL A 203 -5.10 -0.72 -16.80
CA VAL A 203 -4.24 -1.89 -16.59
C VAL A 203 -3.34 -1.73 -15.37
N ARG A 204 -2.71 -0.56 -15.17
CA ARG A 204 -1.89 -0.28 -13.98
C ARG A 204 -2.67 -0.34 -12.67
N ARG A 205 -3.99 -0.16 -12.74
CA ARG A 205 -4.91 -0.25 -11.60
C ARG A 205 -5.53 -1.63 -11.46
N GLU A 206 -5.10 -2.58 -12.28
CA GLU A 206 -5.58 -3.96 -12.29
C GLU A 206 -7.09 -4.06 -12.51
N LEU A 207 -7.74 -3.07 -13.12
CA LEU A 207 -9.15 -3.13 -13.53
C LEU A 207 -9.32 -3.80 -14.89
N LEU A 208 -8.28 -3.71 -15.71
CA LEU A 208 -8.16 -4.41 -16.98
C LEU A 208 -6.86 -5.22 -16.98
N GLN A 209 -6.85 -6.31 -17.73
CA GLN A 209 -5.66 -7.09 -18.04
C GLN A 209 -5.38 -7.06 -19.54
N LEU A 210 -4.09 -7.07 -19.89
CA LEU A 210 -3.63 -7.16 -21.27
C LEU A 210 -3.31 -8.62 -21.59
N GLN A 211 -4.12 -9.22 -22.45
CA GLN A 211 -3.91 -10.56 -22.96
C GLN A 211 -3.30 -10.50 -24.37
N ARG A 212 -2.66 -11.60 -24.77
CA ARG A 212 -2.13 -11.78 -26.13
C ARG A 212 -2.90 -12.91 -26.79
N THR A 213 -3.84 -12.55 -27.65
CA THR A 213 -4.77 -13.49 -28.30
C THR A 213 -4.43 -13.59 -29.77
N GLY A 214 -4.43 -14.81 -30.32
CA GLY A 214 -4.10 -15.06 -31.73
C GLY A 214 -3.57 -16.47 -31.98
N LYS A 215 -3.97 -17.08 -33.10
CA LYS A 215 -3.44 -18.38 -33.56
C LYS A 215 -2.33 -18.14 -34.59
N GLY A 216 -1.07 -18.31 -34.20
CA GLY A 216 0.07 -18.24 -35.12
C GLY A 216 1.19 -17.29 -34.68
N LYS A 217 1.94 -16.76 -35.65
CA LYS A 217 3.13 -15.91 -35.44
C LYS A 217 2.77 -14.46 -35.09
N GLU A 218 1.53 -14.05 -35.35
CA GLU A 218 0.98 -12.74 -34.95
C GLU A 218 0.05 -12.93 -33.76
N LYS A 219 0.49 -12.44 -32.59
CA LYS A 219 -0.34 -12.36 -31.39
C LYS A 219 -0.77 -10.91 -31.22
N GLU A 220 -2.07 -10.68 -31.21
CA GLU A 220 -2.65 -9.35 -31.02
C GLU A 220 -2.84 -9.06 -29.53
N LYS A 221 -2.71 -7.78 -29.15
CA LYS A 221 -2.88 -7.33 -27.77
C LYS A 221 -4.37 -7.01 -27.52
N THR A 222 -5.03 -7.83 -26.71
CA THR A 222 -6.43 -7.67 -26.33
C THR A 222 -6.55 -7.27 -24.86
N TYR A 223 -7.63 -6.57 -24.52
CA TYR A 223 -7.92 -6.13 -23.16
C TYR A 223 -9.18 -6.85 -22.65
N SER A 224 -9.16 -7.29 -21.39
CA SER A 224 -10.33 -7.84 -20.71
C SER A 224 -10.41 -7.30 -19.28
N THR A 225 -11.56 -7.42 -18.63
CA THR A 225 -11.69 -7.09 -17.20
C THR A 225 -11.02 -8.16 -16.33
N THR A 226 -10.80 -7.83 -15.05
CA THR A 226 -10.17 -8.68 -14.02
C THR A 226 -11.14 -8.96 -12.87
N ASP A 227 -10.74 -9.80 -11.92
CA ASP A 227 -11.54 -10.07 -10.70
C ASP A 227 -11.68 -8.81 -9.82
N ARG A 228 -10.64 -7.97 -9.77
CA ARG A 228 -10.68 -6.68 -9.08
C ARG A 228 -11.77 -5.75 -9.61
N PHE A 229 -12.11 -5.82 -10.90
CA PHE A 229 -13.26 -5.11 -11.45
C PHE A 229 -14.56 -5.60 -10.82
N LEU A 230 -14.77 -6.92 -10.74
CA LEU A 230 -15.97 -7.51 -10.14
C LEU A 230 -16.11 -7.11 -8.67
N GLU A 231 -15.01 -7.18 -7.91
CA GLU A 231 -14.98 -6.75 -6.51
C GLU A 231 -15.32 -5.27 -6.34
N MET A 232 -14.72 -4.40 -7.16
CA MET A 232 -14.93 -2.95 -7.08
C MET A 232 -16.37 -2.55 -7.42
N PHE A 233 -17.01 -3.24 -8.37
CA PHE A 233 -18.40 -2.99 -8.76
C PHE A 233 -19.41 -3.88 -8.02
N ARG A 234 -18.95 -4.72 -7.09
CA ARG A 234 -19.76 -5.67 -6.30
C ARG A 234 -20.63 -6.59 -7.17
N LEU A 235 -20.06 -7.06 -8.27
CA LEU A 235 -20.69 -8.00 -9.20
C LEU A 235 -20.20 -9.41 -8.89
N SER A 236 -21.08 -10.40 -9.01
CA SER A 236 -20.69 -11.81 -8.86
C SER A 236 -20.13 -12.36 -10.18
N SER A 237 -20.61 -11.83 -11.30
CA SER A 237 -20.17 -12.19 -12.64
C SER A 237 -20.29 -11.01 -13.62
N LEU A 238 -19.69 -11.14 -14.80
CA LEU A 238 -19.88 -10.17 -15.89
C LEU A 238 -21.31 -10.16 -16.46
N GLU A 239 -22.09 -11.21 -16.21
CA GLU A 239 -23.50 -11.31 -16.65
C GLU A 239 -24.42 -10.40 -15.82
N ASP A 240 -23.98 -10.00 -14.62
CA ASP A 240 -24.70 -9.07 -13.75
C ASP A 240 -24.62 -7.61 -14.24
N LEU A 241 -23.90 -7.35 -15.33
CA LEU A 241 -23.82 -6.02 -15.93
C LEU A 241 -25.19 -5.60 -16.50
N PRO A 242 -25.60 -4.32 -16.33
CA PRO A 242 -26.84 -3.82 -16.90
C PRO A 242 -26.90 -4.06 -18.41
N GLN A 243 -27.97 -4.67 -18.91
CA GLN A 243 -28.08 -4.90 -20.34
C GLN A 243 -28.18 -3.56 -21.09
N PRO A 244 -27.41 -3.35 -22.18
CA PRO A 244 -27.42 -2.09 -22.91
C PRO A 244 -28.76 -1.78 -23.61
N GLN A 245 -29.71 -2.72 -23.63
CA GLN A 245 -30.99 -2.61 -24.34
C GLN A 245 -32.13 -2.03 -23.49
N GLY A 246 -31.86 -1.55 -22.27
CA GLY A 246 -32.87 -1.00 -21.35
C GLY A 246 -32.60 0.41 -20.82
N LEU A 247 -31.71 1.18 -21.46
CA LEU A 247 -31.57 2.61 -21.16
C LEU A 247 -32.64 3.39 -21.92
N ASP A 248 -33.90 3.23 -21.51
CA ASP A 248 -34.91 4.26 -21.77
C ASP A 248 -34.45 5.51 -21.01
N LEU A 249 -33.79 6.40 -21.75
CA LEU A 249 -33.57 7.78 -21.35
C LEU A 249 -34.96 8.42 -21.29
N GLU A 250 -35.60 8.37 -20.13
CA GLU A 250 -36.75 9.24 -19.86
C GLU A 250 -36.23 10.68 -19.86
N ASP A 251 -36.70 11.46 -20.83
CA ASP A 251 -36.47 12.90 -21.02
C ASP A 251 -36.90 13.76 -19.82
#